data_AF-S2KF72-F1
#
_entry.id   AF-S2KF72-F1
#
_cell.length_a   1.000
_cell.length_b   1.000
_cell.length_c   1.000
_cell.angle_alpha   90.00
_cell.angle_beta   90.00
_cell.angle_gamma   90.00
#
_symmetry.space_group_name_H-M   'P 1'
#
loop_
_entity.id
_entity.type
_entity.pdbx_description
1 polymer ?
#
loop_
_entity_poly.entity_id
_entity_poly.type
_entity_poly.pdbx_seq_one_letter_code
_entity_poly.pdbx_strand_id
1 'polypeptide(L)'
;MNDYLLHTSVTDARASLECQLGQHPMAAARTSLTLLSRLQDQPGQIARRRMLAGVLRKAAIEVAEQPASSKDLPMGVLRQANVAVARHIYEHWQLTAPAEAANSALIGLEAIQGNPREASRRRMLLTVIRQVASSLSRDQGRAVA
;
A
#
# COMPACT_ATOMS: atom_id res chain seq x y z
N MET A 1 13.39 -0.08 -13.04
CA MET A 1 13.85 1.17 -12.39
C MET A 1 13.74 1.16 -10.86
N ASN A 2 12.84 0.38 -10.24
CA ASN A 2 12.66 0.36 -8.78
C ASN A 2 13.77 -0.39 -7.98
N ASP A 3 14.59 -1.22 -8.62
CA ASP A 3 15.67 -1.96 -7.92
C ASP A 3 16.76 -1.05 -7.36
N TYR A 4 16.96 0.14 -7.93
CA TYR A 4 17.92 1.12 -7.41
C TYR A 4 17.63 1.49 -5.94
N LEU A 5 16.35 1.57 -5.56
CA LEU A 5 15.92 1.87 -4.19
C LEU A 5 16.25 0.74 -3.20
N LEU A 6 16.63 -0.46 -3.66
CA LEU A 6 17.07 -1.57 -2.81
C LEU A 6 18.59 -1.54 -2.56
N HIS A 7 19.36 -0.93 -3.45
CA HIS A 7 20.83 -0.90 -3.39
C HIS A 7 21.40 0.41 -2.82
N THR A 8 20.58 1.47 -2.70
CA THR A 8 20.97 2.72 -2.06
C THR A 8 20.76 2.71 -0.53
N SER A 9 21.28 3.74 0.15
CA SER A 9 21.09 3.94 1.59
C SER A 9 19.60 4.08 1.93
N VAL A 10 19.20 3.69 3.15
CA VAL A 10 17.79 3.81 3.58
C VAL A 10 17.34 5.27 3.58
N THR A 11 18.25 6.20 3.89
CA THR A 11 18.00 7.64 3.88
C THR A 11 17.75 8.17 2.48
N ASP A 12 18.57 7.79 1.49
CA ASP A 12 18.41 8.25 0.10
C ASP A 12 17.18 7.62 -0.55
N ALA A 13 16.90 6.34 -0.25
CA ALA A 13 15.68 5.68 -0.69
C ALA A 13 14.44 6.39 -0.13
N ARG A 14 14.49 6.79 1.15
CA ARG A 14 13.41 7.54 1.79
C ARG A 14 13.23 8.92 1.15
N ALA A 15 14.30 9.69 0.97
CA ALA A 15 14.22 11.02 0.34
C ALA A 15 13.64 10.94 -1.08
N SER A 16 14.07 9.95 -1.86
CA SER A 16 13.55 9.71 -3.21
C SER A 16 12.05 9.38 -3.21
N LEU A 17 11.62 8.52 -2.28
CA LEU A 17 10.21 8.15 -2.13
C LEU A 17 9.34 9.28 -1.58
N GLU A 18 9.87 10.11 -0.68
CA GLU A 18 9.17 11.30 -0.15
C GLU A 18 9.02 12.37 -1.25
N CYS A 19 10.03 12.56 -2.10
CA CYS A 19 9.94 13.41 -3.29
C CYS A 19 8.86 12.89 -4.27
N GLN A 20 8.89 11.58 -4.54
CA GLN A 20 7.88 10.94 -5.39
C GLN A 20 6.47 11.04 -4.79
N LEU A 21 6.32 10.97 -3.46
CA LEU A 21 5.05 11.11 -2.77
C LEU A 21 4.42 12.49 -3.02
N GLY A 22 5.22 13.55 -3.01
CA GLY A 22 4.73 14.92 -3.27
C GLY A 22 4.25 15.16 -4.70
N GLN A 23 4.74 14.38 -5.66
CA GLN A 23 4.40 14.55 -7.08
C GLN A 23 3.38 13.52 -7.58
N HIS A 24 3.54 12.26 -7.17
CA HIS A 24 2.81 11.10 -7.67
C HIS A 24 2.54 10.09 -6.54
N PRO A 25 1.58 10.37 -5.63
CA PRO A 25 1.35 9.55 -4.45
C PRO A 25 0.92 8.11 -4.79
N MET A 26 0.12 7.90 -5.84
CA MET A 26 -0.22 6.54 -6.29
C MET A 26 1.02 5.75 -6.75
N ALA A 27 1.94 6.38 -7.47
CA ALA A 27 3.18 5.74 -7.88
C ALA A 27 4.07 5.42 -6.68
N ALA A 28 4.20 6.34 -5.72
CA ALA A 28 4.93 6.11 -4.47
C ALA A 28 4.32 4.96 -3.65
N ALA A 29 2.99 4.84 -3.59
CA ALA A 29 2.29 3.75 -2.92
C ALA A 29 2.60 2.40 -3.58
N ARG A 30 2.43 2.29 -4.90
CA ARG A 30 2.69 1.04 -5.65
C ARG A 30 4.16 0.61 -5.56
N THR A 31 5.09 1.56 -5.68
CA THR A 31 6.52 1.29 -5.51
C THR A 31 6.81 0.78 -4.10
N SER A 32 6.32 1.46 -3.07
CA SER A 32 6.53 1.05 -1.68
C SER A 32 5.97 -0.34 -1.38
N LEU A 33 4.77 -0.65 -1.91
CA LEU A 33 4.15 -1.97 -1.78
C LEU A 33 4.96 -3.07 -2.48
N THR A 34 5.45 -2.80 -3.69
CA THR A 34 6.28 -3.73 -4.46
C THR A 34 7.61 -4.01 -3.76
N LEU A 35 8.24 -2.97 -3.20
CA LEU A 35 9.49 -3.14 -2.47
C LEU A 35 9.26 -3.87 -1.13
N LEU A 36 8.15 -3.61 -0.44
CA LEU A 36 7.77 -4.32 0.78
C LEU A 36 7.57 -5.81 0.54
N SER A 37 6.84 -6.19 -0.50
CA SER A 37 6.59 -7.60 -0.81
C SER A 37 7.89 -8.34 -1.16
N ARG A 38 8.81 -7.69 -1.90
CA ARG A 38 10.13 -8.26 -2.21
C ARG A 38 11.03 -8.46 -0.98
N LEU A 39 10.89 -7.60 0.02
CA LEU A 39 11.74 -7.59 1.21
C LEU A 39 11.17 -8.42 2.37
N GLN A 40 9.92 -8.86 2.30
CA GLN A 40 9.19 -9.50 3.40
C GLN A 40 9.98 -10.68 4.01
N ASP A 41 10.59 -11.51 3.18
CA ASP A 41 11.31 -12.72 3.60
C ASP A 41 12.83 -12.54 3.65
N GLN A 42 13.33 -11.30 3.54
CA GLN A 42 14.76 -11.01 3.57
C GLN A 42 15.24 -10.67 5.00
N PRO A 43 16.14 -11.45 5.60
CA PRO A 43 16.68 -11.14 6.93
C PRO A 43 17.49 -9.83 6.91
N GLY A 44 17.49 -9.11 8.03
CA GLY A 44 18.27 -7.87 8.19
C GLY A 44 17.68 -6.61 7.52
N GLN A 45 16.56 -6.72 6.81
CA GLN A 45 15.94 -5.59 6.09
C GLN A 45 14.85 -4.85 6.89
N ILE A 46 14.73 -5.09 8.20
CA ILE A 46 13.66 -4.55 9.06
C ILE A 46 13.55 -3.03 8.95
N ALA A 47 14.68 -2.31 9.02
CA ALA A 47 14.68 -0.85 8.93
C ALA A 47 14.12 -0.35 7.58
N ARG A 48 14.52 -0.99 6.48
CA ARG A 48 14.03 -0.68 5.12
C ARG A 48 12.54 -1.00 5.00
N ARG A 49 12.09 -2.15 5.51
CA ARG A 49 10.67 -2.52 5.53
C ARG A 49 9.82 -1.54 6.34
N ARG A 50 10.27 -1.12 7.51
CA ARG A 50 9.57 -0.12 8.33
C ARG A 50 9.46 1.23 7.61
N MET A 51 10.54 1.67 6.97
CA MET A 51 10.55 2.88 6.15
C MET A 51 9.52 2.80 5.02
N LEU A 52 9.55 1.72 4.22
CA LEU A 52 8.61 1.52 3.11
C LEU A 52 7.16 1.41 3.58
N ALA A 53 6.90 0.77 4.72
CA ALA A 53 5.56 0.72 5.32
C ALA A 53 5.07 2.10 5.75
N GLY A 54 5.97 2.95 6.26
CA GLY A 54 5.67 4.36 6.55
C GLY A 54 5.30 5.13 5.29
N VAL A 55 6.09 5.02 4.23
CA VAL A 55 5.83 5.68 2.94
C VAL A 55 4.52 5.18 2.34
N LEU A 56 4.27 3.87 2.30
CA LEU A 56 3.03 3.28 1.78
C LEU A 56 1.79 3.85 2.48
N ARG A 57 1.82 3.96 3.81
CA ARG A 57 0.71 4.52 4.59
C ARG A 57 0.48 5.99 4.28
N LYS A 58 1.54 6.80 4.22
CA LYS A 58 1.45 8.22 3.87
C LYS A 58 0.89 8.39 2.45
N ALA A 59 1.47 7.68 1.49
CA ALA A 59 1.06 7.73 0.09
C ALA A 59 -0.41 7.35 -0.10
N ALA A 60 -0.90 6.33 0.62
CA ALA A 60 -2.31 5.94 0.57
C ALA A 60 -3.26 7.02 1.12
N ILE A 61 -2.85 7.76 2.15
CA ILE A 61 -3.62 8.90 2.68
C ILE A 61 -3.68 10.01 1.64
N GLU A 62 -2.53 10.39 1.07
CA GLU A 62 -2.45 11.40 0.00
C GLU A 62 -3.35 11.02 -1.19
N VAL A 63 -3.32 9.76 -1.66
CA VAL A 63 -4.23 9.28 -2.71
C VAL A 63 -5.69 9.45 -2.30
N ALA A 64 -6.06 9.12 -1.06
CA ALA A 64 -7.44 9.22 -0.59
C ALA A 64 -7.95 10.68 -0.48
N GLU A 65 -7.04 11.63 -0.26
CA GLU A 65 -7.31 13.05 -0.06
C GLU A 65 -7.19 13.88 -1.34
N GLN A 66 -6.59 13.33 -2.39
CA GLN A 66 -6.57 13.97 -3.70
C GLN A 66 -7.99 14.35 -4.15
N PRO A 67 -8.15 15.50 -4.83
CA PRO A 67 -9.43 15.90 -5.39
C PRO A 67 -9.94 14.80 -6.32
N ALA A 68 -11.26 14.68 -6.40
CA ALA A 68 -11.91 13.70 -7.26
C ALA A 68 -11.35 13.82 -8.68
N SER A 69 -10.65 12.77 -9.12
CA SER A 69 -10.15 12.70 -10.48
C SER A 69 -11.34 12.48 -11.40
N SER A 70 -11.40 13.20 -12.51
CA SER A 70 -12.38 12.98 -13.58
C SER A 70 -12.14 11.69 -14.36
N LYS A 71 -11.10 10.91 -14.01
CA LYS A 71 -10.88 9.58 -14.59
C LYS A 71 -11.92 8.61 -14.06
N ASP A 72 -12.98 8.41 -14.84
CA ASP A 72 -13.92 7.32 -14.65
C ASP A 72 -13.18 5.99 -14.74
N LEU A 73 -12.85 5.40 -13.59
CA LEU A 73 -12.41 4.01 -13.55
C LEU A 73 -13.62 3.12 -13.89
N PRO A 74 -13.47 2.10 -14.75
CA PRO A 74 -14.57 1.24 -15.13
C PRO A 74 -15.24 0.64 -13.88
N MET A 75 -16.58 0.67 -13.81
CA MET A 75 -17.34 0.12 -12.67
C MET A 75 -16.96 -1.32 -12.31
N GLY A 76 -16.45 -2.11 -13.26
CA GLY A 76 -15.90 -3.45 -13.02
C GLY A 76 -14.65 -3.46 -12.12
N VAL A 77 -13.76 -2.48 -12.26
CA VAL A 77 -12.54 -2.31 -11.46
C VAL A 77 -12.90 -1.95 -10.02
N LEU A 78 -13.86 -1.03 -9.86
CA LEU A 78 -14.44 -0.66 -8.57
C LEU A 78 -15.10 -1.85 -7.86
N ARG A 79 -15.86 -2.66 -8.60
CA ARG A 79 -16.52 -3.86 -8.06
C ARG A 79 -15.51 -4.93 -7.66
N GLN A 80 -14.46 -5.16 -8.44
CA GLN A 80 -13.39 -6.10 -8.09
C GLN A 80 -12.60 -5.64 -6.87
N ALA A 81 -12.22 -4.37 -6.77
CA ALA A 81 -11.57 -3.83 -5.59
C ALA A 81 -12.44 -4.00 -4.34
N ASN A 82 -13.74 -3.74 -4.45
CA ASN A 82 -14.70 -3.92 -3.36
C ASN A 82 -14.90 -5.39 -2.97
N VAL A 83 -15.01 -6.31 -3.93
CA VAL A 83 -15.16 -7.74 -3.63
C VAL A 83 -13.87 -8.30 -3.04
N ALA A 84 -12.70 -7.93 -3.57
CA ALA A 84 -11.42 -8.37 -3.02
C ALA A 84 -11.26 -7.88 -1.58
N VAL A 85 -11.54 -6.60 -1.30
CA VAL A 85 -11.44 -6.03 0.06
C VAL A 85 -12.47 -6.64 1.02
N ALA A 86 -13.74 -6.73 0.62
CA ALA A 86 -14.81 -7.28 1.46
C ALA A 86 -14.57 -8.77 1.73
N ARG A 87 -14.19 -9.55 0.71
CA ARG A 87 -13.83 -10.95 0.84
C ARG A 87 -12.62 -11.14 1.75
N HIS A 88 -11.61 -10.29 1.63
CA HIS A 88 -10.40 -10.38 2.44
C HIS A 88 -10.63 -10.04 3.91
N ILE A 89 -11.41 -8.99 4.19
CA ILE A 89 -11.85 -8.66 5.56
C ILE A 89 -12.69 -9.80 6.16
N TYR A 90 -13.53 -10.43 5.35
CA TYR A 90 -14.50 -11.44 5.80
C TYR A 90 -13.91 -12.84 5.97
N GLU A 91 -13.07 -13.30 5.05
CA GLU A 91 -12.60 -14.70 5.03
C GLU A 91 -11.29 -14.88 5.83
N HIS A 92 -10.48 -13.83 5.96
CA HIS A 92 -9.08 -14.01 6.31
C HIS A 92 -8.56 -12.88 7.21
N TRP A 93 -8.62 -13.12 8.52
CA TRP A 93 -7.65 -12.52 9.44
C TRP A 93 -6.19 -12.96 9.15
N GLN A 94 -5.98 -13.87 8.18
CA GLN A 94 -4.67 -14.27 7.66
C GLN A 94 -4.57 -13.98 6.16
N LEU A 95 -3.94 -12.86 5.83
CA LEU A 95 -3.75 -12.39 4.45
C LEU A 95 -2.90 -13.41 3.66
N THR A 96 -3.51 -14.28 2.84
CA THR A 96 -2.79 -15.27 2.00
C THR A 96 -1.98 -14.59 0.89
N ALA A 97 -2.43 -13.42 0.42
CA ALA A 97 -1.75 -12.57 -0.57
C ALA A 97 -1.82 -11.09 -0.15
N PRO A 98 -1.05 -10.67 0.88
CA PRO A 98 -1.15 -9.34 1.47
C PRO A 98 -0.89 -8.21 0.46
N ALA A 99 0.04 -8.41 -0.47
CA ALA A 99 0.38 -7.41 -1.48
C ALA A 99 -0.77 -7.17 -2.49
N GLU A 100 -1.46 -8.23 -2.91
CA GLU A 100 -2.59 -8.11 -3.85
C GLU A 100 -3.77 -7.37 -3.22
N ALA A 101 -4.04 -7.65 -1.94
CA ALA A 101 -5.07 -6.96 -1.18
C ALA A 101 -4.78 -5.45 -1.03
N ALA A 102 -3.54 -5.08 -0.71
CA ALA A 102 -3.16 -3.68 -0.66
C ALA A 102 -3.21 -3.00 -2.04
N ASN A 103 -2.82 -3.70 -3.12
CA ASN A 103 -2.92 -3.15 -4.47
C ASN A 103 -4.38 -2.92 -4.88
N SER A 104 -5.27 -3.87 -4.57
CA SER A 104 -6.71 -3.72 -4.80
C SER A 104 -7.30 -2.56 -3.98
N ALA A 105 -6.86 -2.41 -2.72
CA ALA A 105 -7.26 -1.30 -1.88
C ALA A 105 -6.77 0.06 -2.41
N LEU A 106 -5.56 0.14 -2.96
CA LEU A 106 -5.03 1.35 -3.61
C LEU A 106 -5.85 1.73 -4.85
N ILE A 107 -6.17 0.77 -5.71
CA ILE A 107 -7.03 0.99 -6.88
C ILE A 107 -8.41 1.50 -6.44
N GLY A 108 -8.97 0.90 -5.38
CA GLY A 108 -10.24 1.36 -4.80
C GLY A 108 -10.15 2.80 -4.27
N LEU A 109 -9.04 3.20 -3.64
CA LEU A 109 -8.82 4.56 -3.14
C LEU A 109 -8.75 5.58 -4.27
N GLU A 110 -7.99 5.28 -5.33
CA GLU A 110 -7.89 6.14 -6.53
C GLU A 110 -9.25 6.41 -7.15
N ALA A 111 -10.12 5.40 -7.16
CA ALA A 111 -11.44 5.50 -7.77
C ALA A 111 -12.45 6.31 -6.97
N ILE A 112 -12.24 6.47 -5.66
CA ILE A 112 -13.17 7.18 -4.76
C ILE A 112 -12.54 8.41 -4.11
N GLN A 113 -11.33 8.79 -4.55
CA GLN A 113 -10.57 9.90 -3.98
C GLN A 113 -11.38 11.19 -4.00
N GLY A 114 -11.27 11.98 -2.94
CA GLY A 114 -11.95 13.28 -2.83
C GLY A 114 -13.49 13.23 -2.74
N ASN A 115 -14.14 12.05 -2.88
CA ASN A 115 -15.59 11.95 -2.80
C ASN A 115 -16.07 11.91 -1.33
N PRO A 116 -16.86 12.90 -0.85
CA PRO A 116 -17.32 12.93 0.53
C PRO A 116 -18.31 11.81 0.87
N ARG A 117 -19.08 11.32 -0.12
CA ARG A 117 -20.05 10.22 0.06
C ARG A 117 -19.36 8.88 0.32
N GLU A 118 -18.09 8.77 -0.05
CA GLU A 118 -17.28 7.56 0.04
C GLU A 118 -16.35 7.56 1.26
N ALA A 119 -16.54 8.47 2.23
CA ALA A 119 -15.68 8.62 3.40
C ALA A 119 -15.53 7.32 4.21
N SER A 120 -16.63 6.60 4.47
CA SER A 120 -16.60 5.31 5.18
C SER A 120 -15.80 4.25 4.40
N ARG A 121 -15.97 4.21 3.07
CA ARG A 121 -15.25 3.28 2.20
C ARG A 121 -13.75 3.60 2.16
N ARG A 122 -13.37 4.88 2.05
CA ARG A 122 -11.97 5.33 2.14
C ARG A 122 -11.31 4.88 3.45
N ARG A 123 -12.00 5.04 4.59
CA ARG A 123 -11.49 4.60 5.91
C ARG A 123 -11.24 3.09 5.96
N MET A 124 -12.13 2.29 5.37
CA MET A 124 -11.98 0.84 5.32
C MET A 124 -10.77 0.43 4.46
N LEU A 125 -10.61 1.01 3.26
CA LEU A 125 -9.48 0.72 2.37
C LEU A 125 -8.13 1.14 2.99
N LEU A 126 -8.09 2.31 3.65
CA LEU A 126 -6.92 2.75 4.39
C LEU A 126 -6.56 1.80 5.54
N THR A 127 -7.56 1.25 6.22
CA THR A 127 -7.35 0.26 7.29
C THR A 127 -6.68 -1.01 6.74
N VAL A 128 -7.15 -1.52 5.59
CA VAL A 128 -6.53 -2.68 4.92
C VAL A 128 -5.08 -2.40 4.57
N ILE A 129 -4.77 -1.25 3.96
CA ILE A 129 -3.40 -0.88 3.60
C ILE A 129 -2.51 -0.78 4.84
N ARG A 130 -3.02 -0.19 5.93
CA ARG A 130 -2.27 -0.11 7.20
C ARG A 130 -1.98 -1.47 7.79
N GLN A 131 -2.95 -2.39 7.76
CA GLN A 131 -2.77 -3.76 8.24
C GLN A 131 -1.74 -4.51 7.40
N VAL A 132 -1.86 -4.48 6.07
CA VAL A 132 -0.89 -5.08 5.15
C VAL A 132 0.51 -4.50 5.39
N ALA A 133 0.66 -3.18 5.41
CA ALA A 133 1.95 -2.52 5.66
C ALA A 133 2.56 -2.95 7.01
N SER A 134 1.72 -3.17 8.03
CA SER A 134 2.17 -3.68 9.32
C SER A 134 2.61 -5.14 9.24
N SER A 135 1.84 -5.99 8.55
CA SER A 135 2.18 -7.40 8.36
C SER A 135 3.50 -7.57 7.60
N LEU A 136 3.65 -6.84 6.49
CA LEU A 136 4.83 -6.89 5.63
C LEU A 136 6.08 -6.31 6.29
N SER A 137 5.95 -5.42 7.28
CA SER A 137 7.09 -4.78 7.95
C SER A 137 7.53 -5.45 9.24
N ARG A 138 6.74 -6.40 9.76
CA ARG A 138 7.16 -7.23 10.89
C ARG A 138 8.35 -8.09 10.47
N ASP A 139 9.19 -8.39 11.45
CA ASP A 139 10.12 -9.48 11.29
C ASP A 139 9.33 -10.77 11.48
N GLN A 140 9.17 -11.54 10.41
CA GLN A 140 8.84 -12.94 10.58
C GLN A 140 10.12 -13.59 11.07
N GLY A 141 10.40 -13.44 12.37
CA GLY A 141 11.34 -14.32 13.03
C GLY A 141 10.84 -15.73 12.70
N ARG A 142 11.58 -16.45 11.85
CA ARG A 142 11.50 -17.90 11.85
C ARG A 142 11.72 -18.27 13.31
N ALA A 143 10.64 -18.62 14.00
CA ALA A 143 10.75 -19.49 15.14
C ALA A 143 11.47 -20.72 14.58
N VAL A 144 12.77 -20.78 14.84
CA VAL A 144 13.56 -21.99 14.68
C VAL A 144 12.92 -22.95 15.67
N ALA A 145 12.15 -23.90 15.14
CA ALA A 145 11.76 -25.12 15.81
C ALA A 145 12.48 -26.27 15.11
#